data_AF-A0A821YKN0-F1
#
_entry.id   AF-A0A821YKN0-F1
#
_cell.length_a   1.000
_cell.length_b   1.000
_cell.length_c   1.000
_cell.angle_alpha   90.00
_cell.angle_beta   90.00
_cell.angle_gamma   90.00
#
_symmetry.space_group_name_H-M   'P 1'
#
loop_
_entity.id
_entity.type
_entity.pdbx_description
1 polymer ?
#
loop_
_entity_poly.entity_id
_entity_poly.type
_entity_poly.pdbx_seq_one_letter_code
_entity_poly.pdbx_strand_id
1 'polypeptide(L)' 'KLRGQIEENAPAIIFIDELDVIAPKREKSHDEIEHRFVLQLLTLMEDIQQCSHVIVM' A
#
# COMPACT_ATOMS: atom_id res chain seq x y z
N LYS A 1 -10.20 -9.78 -3.01
CA LYS A 1 -11.50 -9.06 -3.05
C LYS A 1 -11.33 -7.59 -3.42
N LEU A 2 -10.39 -6.87 -2.80
CA LEU A 2 -10.09 -5.46 -3.13
C LEU A 2 -9.77 -5.24 -4.63
N ARG A 3 -8.93 -6.10 -5.23
CA ARG A 3 -8.54 -5.99 -6.65
C ARG A 3 -9.72 -6.02 -7.63
N GLY A 4 -10.66 -6.96 -7.45
CA GLY A 4 -11.85 -7.04 -8.31
C GLY A 4 -12.72 -5.79 -8.23
N GLN A 5 -12.83 -5.18 -7.05
CA GLN A 5 -13.55 -3.92 -6.89
C GLN A 5 -12.81 -2.74 -7.56
N ILE A 6 -11.48 -2.74 -7.54
CA ILE A 6 -10.67 -1.69 -8.18
C ILE A 6 -10.72 -1.81 -9.70
N GLU A 7 -10.66 -3.02 -10.24
CA GLU A 7 -10.81 -3.29 -11.68
C GLU A 7 -12.23 -2.91 -12.18
N GLU A 8 -13.27 -3.19 -11.39
CA GLU A 8 -14.66 -2.82 -11.72
C GLU A 8 -14.92 -1.30 -11.64
N ASN A 9 -14.23 -0.58 -10.74
CA ASN A 9 -14.39 0.85 -10.53
C ASN A 9 -13.26 1.69 -11.16
N ALA A 10 -12.51 1.11 -12.09
CA ALA A 10 -11.46 1.82 -12.81
C ALA A 10 -12.05 2.96 -13.67
N PRO A 11 -11.45 4.17 -13.68
CA PRO A 11 -10.21 4.55 -13.00
C PRO A 11 -10.41 4.88 -11.51
N ALA A 12 -9.50 4.37 -10.66
CA ALA A 12 -9.57 4.53 -9.21
C ALA A 12 -8.33 5.28 -8.67
N ILE A 13 -8.54 6.15 -7.68
CA ILE A 13 -7.46 6.86 -6.97
C ILE A 13 -7.43 6.29 -5.54
N ILE A 14 -6.27 5.79 -5.13
CA ILE A 14 -6.03 5.30 -3.78
C ILE A 14 -5.17 6.32 -3.05
N PHE A 15 -5.74 6.94 -2.03
CA PHE A 15 -5.04 7.90 -1.18
C PHE A 15 -4.60 7.22 0.10
N ILE A 16 -3.30 7.26 0.41
CA ILE A 16 -2.77 6.72 1.66
C ILE A 16 -2.28 7.89 2.51
N ASP A 17 -3.13 8.31 3.43
CA ASP A 17 -2.74 9.28 4.45
C ASP A 17 -2.02 8.58 5.61
N GLU A 18 -1.16 9.30 6.33
CA GLU A 18 -0.44 8.80 7.51
C GLU A 18 0.40 7.53 7.29
N LEU A 19 0.95 7.33 6.08
CA LEU A 19 1.81 6.17 5.77
C LEU A 19 3.04 6.09 6.71
N ASP A 20 3.51 7.22 7.22
CA ASP A 20 4.60 7.32 8.19
C ASP A 20 4.25 6.78 9.59
N VAL A 21 2.96 6.68 9.94
CA VAL A 21 2.49 6.05 11.18
C VAL A 21 2.62 4.53 11.11
N ILE A 22 2.39 3.94 9.93
CA ILE A 22 2.49 2.49 9.71
C ILE A 22 3.92 2.10 9.31
N ALA A 23 4.68 3.02 8.70
CA ALA A 23 6.08 2.84 8.30
C ALA A 23 7.02 3.81 9.03
N PRO A 24 7.30 3.58 10.33
CA PRO A 24 8.26 4.40 11.05
C PRO A 24 9.65 4.34 10.38
N LYS A 25 10.37 5.47 10.39
CA LYS A 25 11.72 5.59 9.79
C LYS A 25 12.62 4.46 10.28
N ARG A 26 13.22 3.72 9.34
CA ARG A 26 14.07 2.52 9.54
C ARG A 26 15.21 2.69 10.57
N GLU A 27 15.53 3.91 10.99
CA GLU A 27 16.52 4.20 12.04
C GLU A 27 16.02 3.97 13.48
N LYS A 28 14.71 3.85 13.74
CA LYS A 28 14.16 3.77 15.12
C LYS A 28 13.31 2.54 15.44
N SER A 29 12.92 1.74 14.45
CA SER A 29 12.04 0.58 14.66
C SER A 29 12.86 -0.68 14.97
N HIS A 30 12.91 -1.06 16.25
CA HIS A 30 13.51 -2.31 16.73
C HIS A 30 12.61 -3.54 16.49
N ASP A 31 11.36 -3.33 16.07
CA ASP A 31 10.36 -4.38 15.90
C ASP A 31 10.34 -4.91 14.47
N GLU A 32 10.91 -6.11 14.27
CA GLU A 32 10.83 -6.87 13.00
C GLU A 32 9.39 -7.08 12.51
N ILE A 33 8.43 -7.05 13.44
CA ILE A 33 7.00 -7.20 13.17
C ILE A 33 6.48 -6.02 12.35
N GLU A 34 6.80 -4.78 12.74
CA GLU A 34 6.38 -3.57 12.01
C GLU A 34 6.97 -3.57 10.59
N HIS A 35 8.24 -3.94 10.45
CA HIS A 35 8.89 -4.03 9.14
C HIS A 35 8.19 -5.04 8.21
N ARG A 36 7.71 -6.17 8.75
CA ARG A 36 6.94 -7.15 7.97
C ARG A 36 5.59 -6.61 7.51
N PHE A 37 4.91 -5.82 8.34
CA PHE A 37 3.65 -5.16 7.96
C PHE A 37 3.86 -4.16 6.83
N VAL A 38 4.91 -3.33 6.91
CA VAL A 38 5.28 -2.38 5.85
C VAL A 38 5.55 -3.10 4.53
N LEU A 39 6.32 -4.18 4.56
CA LEU A 39 6.61 -4.98 3.36
C LEU A 39 5.34 -5.57 2.74
N GLN A 40 4.43 -6.11 3.55
CA GLN A 40 3.15 -6.63 3.03
C GLN A 40 2.30 -5.53 2.40
N LEU A 41 2.26 -4.35 3.01
CA LEU A 41 1.51 -3.21 2.47
C LEU A 41 2.09 -2.77 1.12
N LEU A 42 3.42 -2.66 1.02
CA LEU A 42 4.13 -2.36 -0.23
C LEU A 42 3.86 -3.40 -1.32
N THR A 43 3.93 -4.69 -1.00
CA THR A 43 3.62 -5.76 -1.97
C THR A 43 2.17 -5.67 -2.47
N LEU A 44 1.22 -5.36 -1.59
CA LEU A 44 -0.18 -5.14 -1.98
C LEU A 44 -0.34 -3.90 -2.86
N MET A 45 0.38 -2.81 -2.56
CA MET A 45 0.38 -1.61 -3.38
C MET A 45 0.96 -1.84 -4.78
N GLU A 46 2.06 -2.59 -4.89
CA GLU A 46 2.65 -2.99 -6.17
C GLU A 46 1.68 -3.86 -7.00
N ASP A 47 0.97 -4.79 -6.36
CA ASP A 47 -0.05 -5.62 -7.03
C ASP A 47 -1.19 -4.77 -7.60
N ILE A 48 -1.59 -3.71 -6.88
CA ILE A 48 -2.65 -2.79 -7.32
C ILE A 48 -2.17 -1.82 -8.39
N GLN A 49 -0.90 -1.37 -8.35
CA GLN A 49 -0.33 -0.50 -9.39
C GLN A 49 -0.19 -1.18 -10.76
N GLN A 50 -0.17 -2.53 -10.81
CA GLN A 50 -0.20 -3.27 -12.08
C GLN A 50 -1.53 -3.10 -12.84
N CYS A 51 -2.59 -2.62 -12.17
CA CYS A 51 -3.81 -2.20 -12.82
C CYS A 51 -3.57 -0.86 -13.55
N SER A 52 -3.62 -0.87 -14.88
CA SER A 52 -3.27 0.25 -15.78
C SER A 52 -4.05 1.57 -15.59
N HIS A 53 -5.07 1.60 -14.73
CA HIS A 53 -5.95 2.74 -14.50
C HIS A 53 -6.03 3.16 -13.02
N VAL A 54 -5.05 2.75 -12.20
CA VAL A 54 -5.03 3.05 -10.76
C VAL A 54 -3.85 3.95 -10.43
N ILE A 55 -4.12 5.09 -9.78
CA ILE A 55 -3.10 6.01 -9.30
C ILE A 55 -3.09 5.94 -7.76
N VAL A 56 -1.92 5.68 -7.19
CA VAL A 56 -1.68 5.68 -5.74
C VAL A 56 -1.00 7.01 -5.40
N MET A 57 -1.55 7.75 -4.43
CA MET A 57 -1.06 9.07 -4.03
C MET A 57 -0.92 9.19 -2.52
#